data_AF-A0A357KY03-F1
#
_entry.id   AF-A0A357KY03-F1
#
_cell.length_a   1.000
_cell.length_b   1.000
_cell.length_c   1.000
_cell.angle_alpha   90.00
_cell.angle_beta   90.00
_cell.angle_gamma   90.00
#
_symmetry.space_group_name_H-M   'P 1'
#
loop_
_entity.id
_entity.type
_entity.pdbx_description
1 polymer ?
#
loop_
_entity_poly.entity_id
_entity_poly.type
_entity_poly.pdbx_seq_one_letter_code
_entity_poly.pdbx_strand_id
1 'polypeptide(L)'
;MFFTSNRLAQPALPSGSSAVVDLDRLIGPLTGRGDRRRERRAPPSRPVFAIVSEELTPYRVHMHRRIAREIPEFKLATVQVLEPSASAWRLTESSINTVDVSARKDAGAGRLSGARRQAVTARNLVRWLNEN
;
A
#
# COMPACT_ATOMS: atom_id res chain seq x y z
N MET A 1 33.29 24.46 20.97
CA MET A 1 32.56 23.53 21.87
C MET A 1 32.73 22.13 21.32
N PHE A 2 33.52 21.32 22.02
CA PHE A 2 33.74 19.90 21.72
C PHE A 2 32.58 19.07 22.26
N PHE A 3 32.11 18.05 21.55
CA PHE A 3 31.78 16.76 22.16
C PHE A 3 31.86 15.63 21.13
N THR A 4 32.64 14.63 21.50
CA THR A 4 33.07 13.44 20.78
C THR A 4 32.15 12.25 21.05
N SER A 5 32.13 11.31 20.10
CA SER A 5 31.96 9.85 20.23
C SER A 5 30.85 9.27 21.12
N ASN A 6 30.04 8.40 20.54
CA ASN A 6 29.83 7.10 21.20
C ASN A 6 29.64 5.95 20.20
N ARG A 7 30.58 5.01 20.25
CA ARG A 7 30.67 3.76 19.48
C ARG A 7 30.68 2.66 20.53
N LEU A 8 29.66 1.82 20.56
CA LEU A 8 29.62 0.58 21.35
C LEU A 8 29.17 -0.51 20.36
N ALA A 9 30.05 -1.34 19.80
CA ALA A 9 30.75 -2.48 20.39
C ALA A 9 29.78 -3.56 20.90
N GLN A 10 29.77 -4.70 20.19
CA GLN A 10 29.04 -5.95 20.44
C GLN A 10 29.46 -6.63 21.75
N PRO A 11 28.73 -7.70 22.14
CA PRO A 11 29.44 -8.98 22.25
C PRO A 11 28.74 -10.16 21.55
N ALA A 12 29.56 -11.17 21.24
CA ALA A 12 29.27 -12.37 20.47
C ALA A 12 29.15 -13.64 21.35
N LEU A 13 28.33 -14.60 20.88
CA LEU A 13 28.29 -16.07 21.11
C LEU A 13 28.08 -16.61 22.55
N PRO A 14 27.48 -17.81 22.69
CA PRO A 14 28.26 -19.05 22.56
C PRO A 14 27.68 -20.12 21.62
N SER A 15 28.61 -20.84 20.98
CA SER A 15 28.46 -22.17 20.40
C SER A 15 28.22 -23.23 21.48
N GLY A 16 27.39 -24.24 21.20
CA GLY A 16 27.35 -25.43 22.06
C GLY A 16 26.34 -26.50 21.67
N SER A 17 26.89 -27.66 21.30
CA SER A 17 26.37 -29.01 21.51
C SER A 17 25.39 -29.64 20.50
N SER A 18 26.00 -30.46 19.65
CA SER A 18 25.45 -31.70 19.08
C SER A 18 24.95 -32.64 20.18
N ALA A 19 23.78 -33.26 19.98
CA ALA A 19 23.51 -34.66 20.31
C ALA A 19 22.25 -35.12 19.54
N VAL A 20 22.45 -35.98 18.53
CA VAL A 20 22.03 -37.39 18.52
C VAL A 20 20.53 -37.62 18.26
N VAL A 21 20.31 -38.19 17.08
CA VAL A 21 19.15 -38.89 16.53
C VAL A 21 18.36 -39.71 17.56
N ASP A 22 17.03 -39.66 17.50
CA ASP A 22 16.24 -40.88 17.66
C ASP A 22 15.00 -40.82 16.75
N LEU A 23 15.05 -41.63 15.69
CA LEU A 23 14.02 -41.80 14.69
C LEU A 23 13.31 -43.12 15.00
N ASP A 24 11.98 -43.09 15.00
CA ASP A 24 11.11 -44.26 15.04
C ASP A 24 11.24 -45.16 16.27
N ARG A 25 10.48 -44.80 17.30
CA ARG A 25 9.70 -45.79 18.08
C ARG A 25 8.66 -45.05 18.92
N LEU A 26 7.39 -45.44 19.01
CA LEU A 26 6.50 -46.35 18.28
C LEU A 26 5.25 -46.39 19.19
N ILE A 27 4.06 -46.57 18.62
CA ILE A 27 2.75 -46.83 19.29
C ILE A 27 2.05 -45.53 19.73
N GLY A 28 0.84 -45.15 19.28
CA GLY A 28 -0.25 -45.82 18.59
C GLY A 28 -1.50 -44.90 18.67
N PRO A 29 -2.66 -45.27 18.09
CA PRO A 29 -3.47 -44.33 17.29
C PRO A 29 -4.75 -43.77 17.96
N LEU A 30 -5.30 -42.73 17.33
CA LEU A 30 -6.67 -42.20 17.39
C LEU A 30 -7.22 -41.76 18.76
N THR A 31 -7.28 -40.44 18.99
CA THR A 31 -8.52 -39.78 19.47
C THR A 31 -8.48 -38.29 19.13
N GLY A 32 -9.54 -37.82 18.50
CA GLY A 32 -9.68 -36.43 18.08
C GLY A 32 -9.65 -35.48 19.26
N ARG A 33 -8.80 -34.46 19.18
CA ARG A 33 -8.91 -33.28 20.04
C ARG A 33 -8.51 -32.04 19.27
N GLY A 34 -9.40 -31.64 18.38
CA GLY A 34 -9.87 -30.26 18.34
C GLY A 34 -8.84 -29.16 18.21
N ASP A 35 -7.76 -29.35 17.44
CA ASP A 35 -6.99 -28.20 16.95
C ASP A 35 -7.69 -27.61 15.73
N ARG A 36 -8.92 -27.10 15.97
CA ARG A 36 -9.47 -25.99 15.20
C ARG A 36 -8.64 -24.77 15.53
N ARG A 37 -7.36 -24.79 15.14
CA ARG A 37 -6.55 -23.61 14.93
C ARG A 37 -7.38 -22.80 13.98
N ARG A 38 -8.17 -21.86 14.54
CA ARG A 38 -8.97 -20.92 13.78
C ARG A 38 -7.99 -20.37 12.77
N GLU A 39 -8.12 -20.83 11.53
CA GLU A 39 -7.69 -20.05 10.40
C GLU A 39 -8.37 -18.73 10.65
N ARG A 40 -7.61 -17.77 11.18
CA ARG A 40 -7.94 -16.37 11.11
C ARG A 40 -8.07 -16.18 9.61
N ARG A 41 -9.27 -16.39 9.05
CA ARG A 41 -9.61 -15.92 7.72
C ARG A 41 -9.15 -14.48 7.76
N ALA A 42 -8.05 -14.19 7.06
CA ALA A 42 -7.70 -12.81 6.80
C ALA A 42 -9.01 -12.16 6.33
N PRO A 43 -9.41 -11.03 6.92
CA PRO A 43 -10.68 -10.41 6.56
C PRO A 43 -10.71 -10.31 5.02
N PRO A 44 -11.82 -10.71 4.38
CA PRO A 44 -11.90 -10.68 2.92
C PRO A 44 -11.43 -9.30 2.45
N SER A 45 -10.48 -9.28 1.51
CA SER A 45 -9.93 -8.03 0.98
C SER A 45 -11.10 -7.18 0.48
N ARG A 46 -11.32 -6.04 1.11
CA ARG A 46 -12.42 -5.15 0.75
C ARG A 46 -12.23 -4.72 -0.71
N PRO A 47 -13.26 -4.83 -1.57
CA PRO A 47 -13.15 -4.35 -2.95
C PRO A 47 -12.79 -2.86 -2.95
N VAL A 48 -11.84 -2.50 -3.83
CA VAL A 48 -11.40 -1.12 -3.99
C VAL A 48 -12.32 -0.41 -4.99
N PHE A 49 -12.91 0.71 -4.57
CA PHE A 49 -13.63 1.59 -5.48
C PHE A 49 -12.75 2.80 -5.80
N ALA A 50 -12.46 3.00 -7.09
CA ALA A 50 -11.58 4.06 -7.55
C ALA A 50 -12.38 5.20 -8.17
N ILE A 51 -12.22 6.42 -7.65
CA ILE A 51 -12.73 7.65 -8.27
C ILE A 51 -11.58 8.26 -9.07
N VAL A 52 -11.66 8.20 -10.39
CA VAL A 52 -10.69 8.85 -11.27
C VAL A 52 -11.06 10.33 -11.41
N SER A 53 -10.10 11.21 -11.15
CA SER A 53 -10.32 12.66 -11.20
C SER A 53 -9.08 13.39 -11.67
N GLU A 54 -9.27 14.47 -12.40
CA GLU A 54 -8.17 15.38 -12.75
C GLU A 54 -7.72 16.14 -11.51
N GLU A 55 -8.64 16.85 -10.86
CA GLU A 55 -8.32 17.65 -9.68
C GLU A 55 -9.05 17.18 -8.42
N LEU A 56 -8.35 17.33 -7.30
CA LEU A 56 -8.94 17.19 -5.97
C LEU A 56 -9.54 18.52 -5.53
N THR A 57 -10.87 18.57 -5.53
CA THR A 57 -11.63 19.73 -5.06
C THR A 57 -12.06 19.52 -3.60
N PRO A 58 -12.36 20.60 -2.85
CA PRO A 58 -12.88 20.49 -1.49
C PRO A 58 -14.16 19.64 -1.42
N TYR A 59 -15.01 19.77 -2.44
CA TYR A 59 -16.24 18.97 -2.55
C TYR A 59 -15.93 17.47 -2.66
N ARG A 60 -14.94 17.07 -3.47
CA ARG A 60 -14.53 15.65 -3.58
C ARG A 60 -14.03 15.11 -2.25
N VAL A 61 -13.27 15.89 -1.48
CA VAL A 61 -12.82 15.48 -0.15
C VAL A 61 -14.01 15.19 0.78
N HIS A 62 -15.01 16.09 0.80
CA HIS A 62 -16.21 15.88 1.61
C HIS A 62 -17.04 14.68 1.14
N MET A 63 -17.22 14.51 -0.18
CA MET A 63 -17.89 13.36 -0.78
C MET A 63 -17.19 12.05 -0.42
N HIS A 64 -15.87 11.97 -0.59
CA HIS A 64 -15.08 10.78 -0.24
C HIS A 64 -15.27 10.43 1.23
N ARG A 65 -15.13 11.42 2.13
CA ARG A 65 -15.33 11.23 3.58
C ARG A 65 -16.74 10.78 3.94
N ARG A 66 -17.75 11.20 3.18
CA ARG A 66 -19.13 10.80 3.40
C ARG A 66 -19.35 9.35 2.98
N ILE A 67 -18.96 9.00 1.75
CA ILE A 67 -19.10 7.64 1.23
C ILE A 67 -18.31 6.64 2.08
N ALA A 68 -17.07 6.97 2.47
CA ALA A 68 -16.25 6.11 3.31
C ALA A 68 -16.85 5.89 4.72
N ARG A 69 -17.69 6.81 5.21
CA ARG A 69 -18.42 6.66 6.47
C ARG A 69 -19.71 5.88 6.32
N GLU A 70 -20.42 6.08 5.21
CA GLU A 70 -21.72 5.45 4.96
C GLU A 70 -21.60 4.00 4.48
N ILE A 71 -20.55 3.67 3.74
CA ILE A 71 -20.37 2.35 3.12
C ILE A 71 -18.95 1.80 3.42
N PRO A 72 -18.69 1.37 4.67
CA PRO A 72 -17.36 0.94 5.11
C PRO A 72 -16.89 -0.39 4.49
N GLU A 73 -17.77 -1.11 3.79
CA GLU A 73 -17.50 -2.38 3.12
C GLU A 73 -16.52 -2.22 1.96
N PHE A 74 -16.49 -1.04 1.32
CA PHE A 74 -15.59 -0.72 0.21
C PHE A 74 -14.38 0.08 0.69
N LYS A 75 -13.22 -0.16 0.06
CA LYS A 75 -12.06 0.72 0.20
C LYS A 75 -12.11 1.80 -0.88
N LEU A 76 -12.44 3.03 -0.49
CA LEU A 76 -12.50 4.14 -1.43
C LEU A 76 -11.11 4.74 -1.68
N ALA A 77 -10.72 4.88 -2.95
CA ALA A 77 -9.49 5.51 -3.41
C ALA A 77 -9.79 6.61 -4.44
N THR A 78 -9.07 7.73 -4.39
CA THR A 78 -9.16 8.81 -5.37
C THR A 78 -7.89 8.81 -6.21
N VAL A 79 -8.01 8.53 -7.50
CA VAL A 79 -6.89 8.46 -8.43
C VAL A 79 -6.78 9.77 -9.20
N GLN A 80 -5.65 10.47 -9.03
CA GLN A 80 -5.36 11.75 -9.66
C GLN A 80 -4.59 11.54 -10.96
N VAL A 81 -5.16 12.04 -12.06
CA VAL A 81 -4.52 11.96 -13.40
C VAL A 81 -3.78 13.23 -13.79
N LEU A 82 -4.07 14.35 -13.10
CA LEU A 82 -3.33 15.59 -13.22
C LEU A 82 -2.33 15.70 -12.08
N GLU A 83 -1.16 16.27 -12.39
CA GLU A 83 -0.12 16.53 -11.39
C GLU A 83 -0.66 17.47 -10.29
N PRO A 84 -0.48 17.15 -8.98
CA PRO A 84 -1.01 17.96 -7.89
C PRO A 84 -0.55 19.43 -7.91
N SER A 85 0.67 19.69 -8.40
CA SER A 85 1.21 21.05 -8.54
C SER A 85 0.50 21.88 -9.61
N ALA A 86 -0.16 21.23 -10.56
CA ALA A 86 -0.96 21.90 -11.59
C ALA A 86 -2.41 22.18 -11.13
N SER A 87 -2.85 21.60 -10.01
CA SER A 87 -4.21 21.80 -9.51
C SER A 87 -4.41 23.22 -8.98
N ALA A 88 -5.57 23.82 -9.30
CA ALA A 88 -5.97 25.12 -8.78
C ALA A 88 -6.12 25.14 -7.24
N TRP A 89 -6.44 24.01 -6.63
CA TRP A 89 -6.80 23.92 -5.21
C TRP A 89 -5.62 23.59 -4.28
N ARG A 90 -4.53 23.02 -4.82
CA ARG A 90 -3.32 22.61 -4.08
C ARG A 90 -3.62 21.87 -2.77
N LEU A 91 -4.69 21.06 -2.76
CA LEU A 91 -5.12 20.35 -1.56
C LEU A 91 -4.25 19.12 -1.33
N THR A 92 -3.72 19.01 -0.12
CA THR A 92 -3.08 17.80 0.38
C THR A 92 -3.92 17.27 1.53
N GLU A 93 -4.54 16.11 1.35
CA GLU A 93 -5.42 15.52 2.36
C GLU A 93 -5.04 14.07 2.59
N SER A 94 -4.51 13.77 3.79
CA SER A 94 -4.07 12.42 4.17
C SER A 94 -5.22 11.51 4.59
N SER A 95 -6.37 12.08 4.93
CA SER A 95 -7.55 11.29 5.33
C SER A 95 -8.25 10.58 4.18
N ILE A 96 -7.93 10.93 2.93
CA ILE A 96 -8.43 10.24 1.75
C ILE A 96 -7.29 9.47 1.09
N ASN A 97 -7.56 8.22 0.68
CA ASN A 97 -6.58 7.40 -0.05
C ASN A 97 -6.38 7.97 -1.45
N THR A 98 -5.50 8.96 -1.57
CA THR A 98 -5.17 9.60 -2.83
C THR A 98 -4.01 8.86 -3.49
N VAL A 99 -4.17 8.53 -4.77
CA VAL A 99 -3.14 7.89 -5.59
C VAL A 99 -2.84 8.81 -6.76
N ASP A 100 -1.59 9.23 -6.88
CA ASP A 100 -1.13 10.00 -8.04
C ASP A 100 -0.62 9.04 -9.12
N VAL A 101 -1.24 9.07 -10.30
CA VAL A 101 -0.80 8.31 -11.49
C VAL A 101 -0.31 9.22 -12.61
N SER A 102 -0.28 10.53 -12.37
CA SER A 102 0.08 11.54 -13.36
C SER A 102 1.52 11.36 -13.84
N ALA A 103 1.74 11.57 -15.13
CA ALA A 103 3.07 11.72 -15.67
C ALA A 103 3.66 13.06 -15.19
N ARG A 104 4.86 13.02 -14.62
CA ARG A 104 5.59 14.22 -14.20
C ARG A 104 5.73 15.21 -15.35
N LYS A 105 5.71 16.50 -15.03
CA LYS A 105 5.92 17.54 -16.02
C LYS A 105 7.38 17.56 -16.49
N ASP A 106 7.61 17.03 -17.69
CA ASP A 106 8.88 17.21 -18.40
C ASP A 106 9.01 18.66 -18.91
N ALA A 107 10.25 19.18 -18.94
CA ALA A 107 10.57 20.54 -19.40
C ALA A 107 10.25 20.80 -20.90
N GLY A 108 9.96 19.75 -21.68
CA GLY A 108 9.64 19.87 -23.10
C GLY A 108 8.23 20.41 -23.35
N ALA A 109 8.12 21.65 -23.84
CA ALA A 109 6.87 22.25 -24.28
C ALA A 109 6.59 21.92 -25.76
N GLY A 110 5.79 20.88 -26.02
CA GLY A 110 5.37 20.51 -27.38
C GLY A 110 4.10 19.65 -27.39
N ARG A 111 3.36 19.65 -28.51
CA ARG A 111 2.12 18.85 -28.62
C ARG A 111 2.37 17.35 -28.44
N LEU A 112 3.52 16.87 -28.94
CA LEU A 112 3.96 15.48 -28.80
C LEU A 112 4.31 15.12 -27.35
N SER A 113 4.87 16.05 -26.57
CA SER A 113 5.12 15.80 -25.14
C SER A 113 3.81 15.73 -24.36
N GLY A 114 2.79 16.52 -24.74
CA GLY A 114 1.43 16.40 -24.22
C GLY A 114 0.83 15.01 -24.44
N ALA A 115 0.83 14.53 -25.68
CA ALA A 115 0.31 13.19 -26.01
C ALA A 115 1.07 12.06 -25.30
N ARG A 116 2.41 12.16 -25.23
CA ARG A 116 3.24 11.19 -24.49
C ARG A 116 2.88 11.17 -23.01
N ARG A 117 2.67 12.32 -22.38
CA ARG A 117 2.26 12.40 -20.96
C ARG A 117 0.93 11.71 -20.74
N GLN A 118 -0.07 11.99 -21.58
CA GLN A 118 -1.37 11.32 -21.50
C GLN A 118 -1.25 9.80 -21.65
N ALA A 119 -0.42 9.32 -22.58
CA ALA A 119 -0.18 7.88 -22.76
C ALA A 119 0.51 7.25 -21.53
N VAL A 120 1.46 7.94 -20.89
CA VAL A 120 2.11 7.47 -19.67
C VAL A 120 1.13 7.43 -18.50
N THR A 121 0.34 8.50 -18.29
CA THR A 121 -0.70 8.54 -17.25
C THR A 121 -1.72 7.42 -17.44
N ALA A 122 -2.20 7.20 -18.67
CA ALA A 122 -3.14 6.12 -18.97
C ALA A 122 -2.54 4.75 -18.67
N ARG A 123 -1.26 4.52 -19.03
CA ARG A 123 -0.56 3.28 -18.71
C ARG A 123 -0.42 3.06 -17.20
N ASN A 124 -0.08 4.10 -16.45
CA ASN A 124 0.03 4.04 -14.98
C ASN A 124 -1.33 3.73 -14.34
N LEU A 125 -2.40 4.36 -14.83
CA LEU A 125 -3.77 4.12 -14.38
C LEU A 125 -4.19 2.67 -14.63
N VAL A 126 -4.01 2.16 -15.85
CA VAL A 126 -4.35 0.77 -16.20
C VAL A 126 -3.56 -0.22 -15.36
N ARG A 127 -2.26 0.04 -15.17
CA ARG A 127 -1.42 -0.79 -14.31
C ARG A 127 -1.95 -0.82 -12.88
N TRP A 128 -2.29 0.34 -12.31
CA TRP A 128 -2.82 0.43 -10.97
C TRP A 128 -4.17 -0.29 -10.82
N LEU A 129 -5.05 -0.17 -11.83
CA LEU A 129 -6.34 -0.87 -11.87
C LEU A 129 -6.21 -2.40 -11.96
N ASN A 130 -5.13 -2.91 -12.57
CA ASN A 130 -4.87 -4.35 -12.63
C ASN A 130 -4.22 -4.90 -11.36
N GLU A 131 -3.57 -4.04 -10.56
CA GLU A 131 -2.88 -4.40 -9.32
C GLU A 131 -3.79 -4.36 -8.08
N ASN A 132 -4.99 -3.75 -8.17
CA ASN A 132 -5.92 -3.54 -7.05
C ASN A 132 -7.32 -4.10 -7.35
#